data_AF-A0A6I3U8W4-F1
#
_entry.id   AF-A0A6I3U8W4-F1
#
_cell.length_a   1.000
_cell.length_b   1.000
_cell.length_c   1.000
_cell.angle_alpha   90.00
_cell.angle_beta   90.00
_cell.angle_gamma   90.00
#
_symmetry.space_group_name_H-M   'P 1'
#
loop_
_entity.id
_entity.type
_entity.pdbx_description
1 polymer ?
#
loop_
_entity_poly.entity_id
_entity_poly.type
_entity_poly.pdbx_seq_one_letter_code
_entity_poly.pdbx_strand_id
1 'polypeptide(L)' 'VIRFVLTPLGFTAPVFYLIDSAPSIVRWIGQLNPLTYQLTILRNFYFKNSTTLELVFLLLTSLLVLISVSFIIPKIKL' A
#
# COMPACT_ATOMS: atom_id res chain seq x y z
N VAL A 1 -10.83 15.25 7.08
CA VAL A 1 -10.98 13.83 7.48
C VAL A 1 -10.07 12.90 6.67
N ILE A 2 -10.14 12.90 5.32
CA ILE A 2 -9.34 11.98 4.49
C ILE A 2 -7.81 12.11 4.71
N ARG A 3 -7.28 13.34 4.82
CA ARG A 3 -5.85 13.58 5.09
C ARG A 3 -5.38 12.98 6.43
N PHE A 4 -6.25 12.94 7.44
CA PHE A 4 -5.94 12.35 8.74
C PHE A 4 -5.72 10.84 8.67
N VAL A 5 -6.25 10.17 7.65
CA VAL A 5 -6.09 8.72 7.44
C VAL A 5 -4.95 8.45 6.46
N LEU A 6 -4.88 9.20 5.35
CA LEU A 6 -3.88 8.96 4.31
C LEU A 6 -2.45 9.21 4.77
N THR A 7 -2.21 10.24 5.59
CA THR A 7 -0.88 10.55 6.09
C THR A 7 -0.30 9.42 6.94
N PRO A 8 -0.94 8.97 8.04
CA PRO A 8 -0.41 7.84 8.81
C PRO A 8 -0.35 6.54 8.00
N LEU A 9 -1.28 6.31 7.06
CA LEU A 9 -1.22 5.16 6.16
C LEU A 9 0.03 5.19 5.26
N GLY A 10 0.38 6.36 4.70
CA GLY A 10 1.56 6.53 3.85
C GLY A 10 2.89 6.46 4.61
N PHE A 11 2.91 6.90 5.87
CA PHE A 11 4.11 6.86 6.73
C PHE A 11 4.30 5.55 7.50
N THR A 12 3.25 4.72 7.61
CA THR A 12 3.38 3.35 8.15
C THR A 12 3.74 2.35 7.06
N ALA A 13 3.37 2.64 5.81
CA ALA A 13 3.99 2.01 4.66
C ALA A 13 5.43 2.56 4.51
N PRO A 14 6.43 1.72 4.19
CA PRO A 14 7.81 2.16 4.07
C PRO A 14 8.05 2.90 2.76
N VAL A 15 7.31 3.99 2.46
CA VAL A 15 7.45 4.79 1.24
C VAL A 15 8.74 5.61 1.26
N PHE A 16 8.99 6.31 2.37
CA PHE A 16 10.04 7.32 2.51
C PHE A 16 11.26 6.86 3.32
N TYR A 17 11.25 5.61 3.79
CA TYR A 17 12.29 5.05 4.65
C TYR A 17 12.45 3.55 4.40
N LEU A 18 13.57 3.00 4.88
CA LEU A 18 13.80 1.56 4.91
C LEU A 18 13.08 0.97 6.12
N ILE A 19 12.19 0.01 5.88
CA ILE A 19 11.41 -0.64 6.96
C ILE A 19 12.30 -1.23 8.05
N ASP A 20 13.54 -1.58 7.69
CA ASP A 20 14.48 -2.19 8.62
C ASP A 20 15.10 -1.24 9.64
N SER A 21 15.14 0.05 9.31
CA SER A 21 15.59 1.12 10.18
C SER A 21 14.46 1.68 11.06
N ALA A 22 13.22 1.20 10.89
CA ALA A 22 12.07 1.73 11.59
C ALA A 22 11.94 1.15 13.02
N PRO A 23 11.41 1.93 13.98
CA PRO A 23 11.06 1.42 15.31
C PRO A 23 10.11 0.23 15.21
N SER A 24 10.24 -0.73 16.14
CA SER A 24 9.48 -1.98 16.13
C SER A 24 7.97 -1.77 15.98
N ILE A 25 7.41 -0.76 16.66
CA ILE A 25 5.98 -0.43 16.58
C ILE A 25 5.53 -0.08 15.15
N VAL A 26 6.33 0.69 14.41
CA VAL A 26 6.04 1.07 13.03
C VAL A 26 6.18 -0.15 12.11
N ARG A 27 7.16 -1.02 12.37
CA ARG A 27 7.35 -2.26 11.61
C ARG A 27 6.14 -3.18 11.72
N TRP A 28 5.58 -3.36 12.92
CA TRP A 28 4.36 -4.13 13.16
C TRP A 28 3.16 -3.55 12.40
N ILE A 29 2.93 -2.24 12.46
CA ILE A 29 1.83 -1.59 11.75
C ILE A 29 2.03 -1.69 10.23
N GLY A 30 3.27 -1.53 9.76
CA GLY A 30 3.64 -1.65 8.36
C GLY A 30 3.36 -3.04 7.77
N GLN A 31 3.48 -4.12 8.56
CA GLN A 31 3.14 -5.48 8.11
C GLN A 31 1.63 -5.67 7.87
N LEU A 32 0.78 -4.96 8.62
CA LEU A 32 -0.67 -4.99 8.42
C LEU A 32 -1.11 -4.06 7.29
N ASN A 33 -0.26 -3.11 6.88
CA ASN A 33 -0.60 -2.12 5.88
C ASN A 33 -0.51 -2.74 4.46
N PRO A 34 -1.62 -2.82 3.70
CA PRO A 34 -1.63 -3.41 2.37
C PRO A 34 -0.73 -2.67 1.37
N LEU A 35 -0.51 -1.37 1.57
CA LEU A 35 0.38 -0.57 0.72
C LEU A 35 1.84 -1.03 0.83
N THR A 36 2.26 -1.59 1.97
CA THR A 36 3.61 -2.12 2.15
C THR A 36 3.92 -3.20 1.11
N TYR A 37 2.98 -4.10 0.85
CA TYR A 37 3.15 -5.17 -0.13
C TYR A 37 3.17 -4.64 -1.56
N GLN A 38 2.26 -3.71 -1.90
CA GLN A 38 2.23 -3.08 -3.22
C GLN A 38 3.55 -2.35 -3.54
N LEU A 39 4.08 -1.60 -2.57
CA LEU A 39 5.36 -0.91 -2.71
C LEU A 39 6.54 -1.88 -2.81
N THR A 40 6.49 -2.99 -2.08
CA THR A 40 7.53 -4.02 -2.14
C THR A 40 7.59 -4.64 -3.54
N ILE A 41 6.43 -4.97 -4.12
CA ILE A 41 6.34 -5.48 -5.49
C ILE A 41 6.83 -4.45 -6.51
N LEU A 42 6.43 -3.18 -6.36
CA LEU A 42 6.89 -2.09 -7.24
C LEU A 42 8.42 -1.91 -7.18
N ARG A 43 9.01 -1.99 -5.97
CA ARG A 43 10.46 -1.94 -5.78
C ARG A 43 11.15 -3.13 -6.41
N ASN A 44 10.65 -4.33 -6.16
CA ASN A 44 11.19 -5.56 -6.76
C ASN A 44 11.15 -5.47 -8.28
N PHE A 45 10.08 -4.92 -8.85
CA PHE A 45 9.95 -4.71 -10.29
C PHE A 45 10.99 -3.74 -10.83
N TYR A 46 11.14 -2.58 -10.16
CA TYR A 46 12.14 -1.58 -10.53
C TYR A 46 13.57 -2.16 -10.50
N PHE A 47 13.89 -2.96 -9.48
CA PHE A 47 15.20 -3.61 -9.33
C PHE A 47 15.33 -4.94 -10.10
N LYS A 48 14.37 -5.28 -10.97
CA LYS A 48 14.34 -6.53 -11.77
C LYS A 48 14.40 -7.82 -10.94
N ASN A 49 13.93 -7.75 -9.69
CA ASN A 49 13.82 -8.87 -8.77
C ASN A 49 12.37 -9.33 -8.56
N SER A 50 11.42 -8.87 -9.38
CA SER A 50 10.01 -9.25 -9.28
C SER A 50 9.66 -10.47 -10.11
N THR A 51 8.68 -11.23 -9.65
CA THR A 51 8.07 -12.31 -10.43
C THR A 51 6.81 -11.83 -11.16
N THR A 52 6.49 -12.39 -12.33
CA THR A 52 5.25 -12.07 -13.08
C THR A 52 3.99 -12.23 -12.23
N LEU A 53 3.97 -13.21 -11.32
CA LEU A 53 2.86 -13.43 -10.37
C LEU A 53 2.65 -12.23 -9.42
N GLU A 54 3.72 -11.61 -8.95
CA GLU A 54 3.65 -10.45 -8.06
C GLU A 54 3.01 -9.26 -8.79
N LEU A 55 3.37 -9.05 -10.06
CA LEU A 55 2.78 -8.01 -10.90
C LEU A 55 1.29 -8.24 -11.14
N VAL A 56 0.90 -9.47 -11.43
CA VAL A 56 -0.53 -9.82 -11.57
C VAL A 56 -1.28 -9.52 -10.28
N PHE A 57 -0.70 -9.89 -9.13
CA PHE A 57 -1.30 -9.60 -7.82
C PHE A 57 -1.42 -8.10 -7.54
N LEU A 58 -0.39 -7.32 -7.87
CA LEU A 58 -0.42 -5.85 -7.78
C LEU A 58 -1.55 -5.25 -8.63
N LEU A 59 -1.71 -5.72 -9.87
CA LEU A 59 -2.75 -5.23 -10.77
C LEU A 59 -4.16 -5.60 -10.27
N LEU A 60 -4.36 -6.85 -9.85
CA LEU A 60 -5.65 -7.31 -9.32
C LEU A 60 -6.05 -6.56 -8.06
N THR A 61 -5.12 -6.40 -7.11
CA THR A 61 -5.40 -5.65 -5.87
C THR A 61 -5.68 -4.18 -6.14
N SER A 62 -4.94 -3.55 -7.07
CA SER A 62 -5.19 -2.16 -7.48
C SER A 62 -6.58 -2.01 -8.12
N LEU A 63 -6.97 -2.95 -8.99
CA LEU A 63 -8.28 -2.95 -9.63
C LEU A 63 -9.41 -3.12 -8.61
N LEU A 64 -9.26 -4.05 -7.67
CA LEU A 64 -10.23 -4.27 -6.58
C LEU A 64 -10.42 -3.00 -5.74
N VAL A 65 -9.33 -2.29 -5.42
CA VAL A 65 -9.41 -1.02 -4.70
C VAL A 65 -10.16 0.03 -5.52
N LEU A 66 -9.86 0.19 -6.81
CA LEU A 66 -10.56 1.14 -7.67
C LEU A 66 -12.06 0.85 -7.78
N ILE A 67 -12.43 -0.42 -7.94
CA ILE A 67 -13.82 -0.85 -7.95
C ILE A 67 -14.49 -0.50 -6.61
N SER A 68 -13.86 -0.86 -5.50
CA SER A 68 -14.39 -0.59 -4.14
C SER A 68 -14.61 0.91 -3.92
N VAL A 69 -13.63 1.72 -4.31
CA VAL A 69 -13.69 3.18 -4.23
C VAL A 69 -14.84 3.72 -5.08
N SER A 70 -14.99 3.24 -6.32
CA SER A 70 -16.06 3.64 -7.23
C SER A 70 -17.46 3.32 -6.69
N PHE A 71 -17.64 2.22 -5.96
CA PHE A 71 -18.93 1.88 -5.34
C PHE A 71 -19.20 2.60 -4.03
N ILE A 72 -18.16 2.88 -3.23
CA ILE A 72 -18.28 3.42 -1.87
C ILE A 72 -18.37 4.95 -1.89
N ILE A 73 -17.51 5.64 -2.63
CA ILE A 73 -17.45 7.11 -2.63
C ILE A 73 -18.80 7.75 -3.01
N PRO A 74 -19.54 7.30 -4.04
CA PRO A 74 -20.84 7.89 -4.37
C PRO A 74 -21.89 7.72 -3.28
N LYS A 75 -21.74 6.74 -2.38
CA LYS A 75 -22.65 6.51 -1.25
C LYS A 75 -22.31 7.37 -0.04
N ILE A 76 -21.09 7.89 0.04
CA ILE A 76 -20.68 8.82 1.08
C ILE A 76 -21.16 10.22 0.66
N LYS A 77 -22.23 10.70 1.29
CA LYS A 77 -22.58 12.13 1.24
C LYS A 77 -21.52 12.89 2.05
N LEU A 78 -20.51 13.39 1.35
CA LEU A 78 -19.50 14.30 1.91
C LEU A 78 -20.11 15.66 2.22
#